data_AF-F2DXG2-F1
#
_entry.id   AF-F2DXG2-F1
#
_cell.length_a   1.000
_cell.length_b   1.000
_cell.length_c   1.000
_cell.angle_alpha   90.00
_cell.angle_beta   90.00
_cell.angle_gamma   90.00
#
_symmetry.space_group_name_H-M   'P 1'
#
loop_
_entity.id
_entity.type
_entity.pdbx_description
1 polymer ?
#
loop_
_entity_poly.entity_id
_entity_poly.type
_entity_poly.pdbx_seq_one_letter_code
_entity_poly.pdbx_strand_id
1 'polypeptide(L)'
;MDLAISALTGDLASRFISFLMNKYADHLCSEDKAERLQQLLLRVHTVVEEADGRCITNSCMLMQLKKLSTAMYQGYHVLDNVRYRQHKEASKDLVSDSSTSSPDYIIIPFKRARTTNSSSPNKASDSELQSSLHSLEAAVANMVEFVVLLGGCERVSRRPYDAYLQVDNFMFGRHVEKQKIVNFLLQENMPGPPAVLPVVGGRGVGKRTLVADVCRYDRVRSRFAVILHLSGDGLTRMTDHEIPSGKTLVVVEFASDVNDDDWNTFYSSVAGMEAGSKVIILGRKESLTKFGTVKAISLNRMAFEEYRYLLKTLTFGSANPGDHPRLATIMEEFAVVLDGSLVSANLLGYAVRKNLNAHFWLSILNNIRITRKMNMSMFGFHPNGLFDQGRPVYFGPDYLLSPAAPSCRKTSASCPNSSLPKVIFGDLLAEGVHTVRPKGDFRLISWESRLPPYTAFVHLVRFVPSCVDDKPESSLSGKKRPGPSA
;
A
#
# COMPACT_ATOMS: atom_id res chain seq x y z
N MET A 1 -1.51 51.49 46.49
CA MET A 1 -1.22 50.83 45.20
C MET A 1 -0.92 49.34 45.40
N ASP A 2 -0.32 48.94 46.52
CA ASP A 2 0.13 47.56 46.78
C ASP A 2 -0.97 46.51 46.96
N LEU A 3 -2.13 46.87 47.52
CA LEU A 3 -3.27 45.96 47.71
C LEU A 3 -3.90 45.50 46.38
N ALA A 4 -3.99 46.40 45.39
CA ALA A 4 -4.54 46.09 44.08
C ALA A 4 -3.57 45.24 43.24
N ILE A 5 -2.27 45.49 43.37
CA ILE A 5 -1.22 44.69 42.73
C ILE A 5 -1.25 43.28 43.32
N SER A 6 -1.27 43.13 44.65
CA SER A 6 -1.29 41.83 45.32
C SER A 6 -2.53 40.97 44.96
N ALA A 7 -3.71 41.60 44.82
CA ALA A 7 -4.91 40.92 44.38
C ALA A 7 -4.82 40.45 42.91
N LEU A 8 -4.21 41.26 42.03
CA LEU A 8 -3.98 40.89 40.63
C LEU A 8 -2.98 39.74 40.51
N THR A 9 -1.91 39.76 41.31
CA THR A 9 -0.91 38.69 41.35
C THR A 9 -1.51 37.39 41.89
N GLY A 10 -2.40 37.48 42.88
CA GLY A 10 -3.14 36.33 43.43
C GLY A 10 -4.08 35.67 42.42
N ASP A 11 -4.85 36.46 41.66
CA ASP A 11 -5.71 35.93 40.58
C ASP A 11 -4.89 35.30 39.45
N LEU A 12 -3.79 35.93 39.04
CA LEU A 12 -2.91 35.38 38.01
C LEU A 12 -2.24 34.07 38.46
N ALA A 13 -1.79 33.99 39.72
CA ALA A 13 -1.25 32.77 40.31
C ALA A 13 -2.30 31.65 40.41
N SER A 14 -3.53 31.98 40.83
CA SER A 14 -4.65 31.02 40.90
C SER A 14 -5.02 30.45 39.53
N ARG A 15 -5.08 31.30 38.49
CA ARG A 15 -5.33 30.88 37.11
C ARG A 15 -4.19 30.01 36.57
N PHE A 16 -2.95 30.33 36.92
CA PHE A 16 -1.79 29.53 36.54
C PHE A 16 -1.79 28.15 37.21
N ILE A 17 -2.06 28.08 38.51
CA ILE A 17 -2.20 26.81 39.24
C ILE A 17 -3.36 25.98 38.69
N SER A 18 -4.51 26.60 38.44
CA SER A 18 -5.67 25.92 37.85
C SER A 18 -5.37 25.39 36.44
N PHE A 19 -4.61 26.15 35.64
CA PHE A 19 -4.15 25.71 34.34
C PHE A 19 -3.19 24.51 34.44
N LEU A 20 -2.24 24.53 35.39
CA LEU A 20 -1.34 23.40 35.63
C LEU A 20 -2.10 22.17 36.14
N MET A 21 -3.01 22.33 37.10
CA MET A 21 -3.84 21.26 37.63
C MET A 21 -4.69 20.61 36.54
N ASN A 22 -5.36 21.41 35.70
CA ASN A 22 -6.12 20.90 34.56
C ASN A 22 -5.20 20.21 33.54
N LYS A 23 -4.02 20.77 33.25
CA LYS A 23 -3.04 20.15 32.33
C LYS A 23 -2.53 18.81 32.85
N TYR A 24 -2.23 18.69 34.15
CA TYR A 24 -1.79 17.44 34.77
C TYR A 24 -2.92 16.41 34.83
N ALA A 25 -4.15 16.82 35.20
CA ALA A 25 -5.31 15.95 35.22
C ALA A 25 -5.68 15.43 33.82
N ASP A 26 -5.64 16.31 32.81
CA ASP A 26 -5.85 15.94 31.40
C ASP A 26 -4.78 14.95 30.91
N HIS A 27 -3.53 15.13 31.35
CA HIS A 27 -2.42 14.24 30.99
C HIS A 27 -2.59 12.83 31.59
N LEU A 28 -2.84 12.76 32.91
CA LEU A 28 -3.10 11.48 33.61
C LEU A 28 -4.31 10.75 33.01
N CYS A 29 -5.40 11.47 32.76
CA CYS A 29 -6.61 10.92 32.14
C CYS A 29 -6.36 10.43 30.70
N SER A 30 -5.50 11.11 29.93
CA SER A 30 -5.13 10.68 28.57
C SER A 30 -4.22 9.46 28.58
N GLU A 31 -3.37 9.29 29.60
CA GLU A 31 -2.48 8.14 29.76
C GLU A 31 -3.28 6.87 30.10
N ASP A 32 -4.19 6.95 31.08
CA ASP A 32 -5.12 5.86 31.42
C ASP A 32 -5.94 5.42 30.21
N LYS A 33 -6.44 6.39 29.42
CA LYS A 33 -7.16 6.13 28.17
C LYS A 33 -6.28 5.45 27.12
N ALA A 34 -5.02 5.85 26.98
CA ALA A 34 -4.09 5.26 26.03
C ALA A 34 -3.71 3.83 26.41
N GLU A 35 -3.49 3.56 27.70
CA GLU A 35 -3.28 2.20 28.21
C GLU A 35 -4.50 1.33 27.95
N ARG A 36 -5.71 1.84 28.23
CA ARG A 36 -6.96 1.14 27.95
C ARG A 36 -7.13 0.84 26.47
N LEU A 37 -6.81 1.80 25.61
CA LEU A 37 -6.83 1.64 24.15
C LEU A 37 -5.88 0.52 23.71
N GLN A 38 -4.66 0.51 24.25
CA GLN A 38 -3.67 -0.53 23.97
C GLN A 38 -4.15 -1.92 24.38
N GLN A 39 -4.77 -2.06 25.56
CA GLN A 39 -5.36 -3.32 26.01
C GLN A 39 -6.46 -3.82 25.06
N LEU A 40 -7.38 -2.93 24.65
CA LEU A 40 -8.45 -3.27 23.72
C LEU A 40 -7.91 -3.67 22.33
N LEU A 41 -6.91 -2.94 21.84
CA LEU A 41 -6.24 -3.25 20.57
C LEU A 41 -5.60 -4.63 20.58
N LEU A 42 -4.90 -5.01 21.67
CA LEU A 42 -4.32 -6.35 21.80
C LEU A 42 -5.39 -7.44 21.69
N ARG A 43 -6.56 -7.23 22.33
CA ARG A 43 -7.68 -8.18 22.27
C ARG A 43 -8.23 -8.31 20.87
N VAL A 44 -8.52 -7.19 20.20
CA VAL A 44 -9.06 -7.19 18.83
C VAL A 44 -8.04 -7.79 17.85
N HIS A 45 -6.76 -7.42 17.96
CA HIS A 45 -5.69 -7.98 17.13
C HIS A 45 -5.60 -9.50 17.26
N THR A 46 -5.60 -10.02 18.49
CA THR A 46 -5.58 -11.47 18.75
C THR A 46 -6.73 -12.18 18.03
N VAL A 47 -7.93 -11.60 18.07
CA VAL A 47 -9.11 -12.17 17.39
C VAL A 47 -8.97 -12.11 15.87
N VAL A 48 -8.46 -11.01 15.32
CA VAL A 48 -8.20 -10.87 13.87
C VAL A 48 -7.13 -11.86 13.40
N GLU A 49 -6.06 -12.06 14.19
CA GLU A 49 -5.01 -13.03 13.88
C GLU A 49 -5.53 -14.47 13.93
N GLU A 50 -6.29 -14.85 14.97
CA GLU A 50 -6.91 -16.19 15.04
C GLU A 50 -7.88 -16.39 13.86
N ALA A 51 -8.62 -15.36 13.46
CA ALA A 51 -9.53 -15.43 12.33
C ALA A 51 -8.83 -15.64 10.98
N ASP A 52 -7.63 -15.09 10.80
CA ASP A 52 -6.81 -15.34 9.61
C ASP A 52 -6.36 -16.81 9.49
N GLY A 53 -6.20 -17.49 10.62
CA GLY A 53 -5.85 -18.91 10.71
C GLY A 53 -7.02 -19.90 10.57
N ARG A 54 -8.25 -19.42 10.34
CA ARG A 54 -9.48 -20.25 10.35
C ARG A 54 -10.20 -20.19 9.00
N CYS A 55 -10.95 -21.24 8.66
CA CYS A 55 -11.84 -21.24 7.49
C CYS A 55 -13.21 -20.65 7.84
N ILE A 56 -13.49 -19.42 7.40
CA ILE A 56 -14.74 -18.71 7.69
C ILE A 56 -15.62 -18.71 6.43
N THR A 57 -16.68 -19.52 6.48
CA THR A 57 -17.65 -19.65 5.38
C THR A 57 -18.84 -18.69 5.52
N ASN A 58 -19.22 -18.36 6.76
CA ASN A 58 -20.37 -17.52 7.06
C ASN A 58 -20.12 -16.05 6.64
N SER A 59 -21.00 -15.51 5.79
CA SER A 59 -20.87 -14.15 5.25
C SER A 59 -21.01 -13.05 6.31
N CYS A 60 -21.85 -13.24 7.33
CA CYS A 60 -22.00 -12.31 8.46
C CYS A 60 -20.73 -12.29 9.32
N MET A 61 -20.11 -13.44 9.56
CA MET A 61 -18.82 -13.51 10.26
C MET A 61 -17.71 -12.80 9.49
N LEU A 62 -17.67 -12.92 8.16
CA LEU A 62 -16.71 -12.17 7.33
C LEU A 62 -16.94 -10.65 7.42
N MET A 63 -18.18 -10.20 7.55
CA MET A 63 -18.48 -8.78 7.78
C MET A 63 -18.05 -8.31 9.18
N GLN A 64 -18.21 -9.15 10.21
CA GLN A 64 -17.70 -8.88 11.55
C GLN A 64 -16.17 -8.79 11.56
N LEU A 65 -15.46 -9.73 10.91
CA LEU A 65 -14.01 -9.68 10.75
C LEU A 65 -13.55 -8.38 10.08
N LYS A 66 -14.24 -7.94 9.02
CA LYS A 66 -13.95 -6.65 8.36
C LYS A 66 -14.07 -5.48 9.33
N LYS A 67 -15.17 -5.41 10.10
CA LYS A 67 -15.40 -4.34 11.07
C LYS A 67 -14.33 -4.34 12.17
N LEU A 68 -13.98 -5.51 12.70
CA LEU A 68 -12.93 -5.67 13.71
C LEU A 68 -11.56 -5.19 13.18
N SER A 69 -11.19 -5.61 11.97
CA SER A 69 -9.96 -5.18 11.32
C SER A 69 -9.92 -3.66 11.10
N THR A 70 -11.03 -3.05 10.65
CA THR A 70 -11.11 -1.59 10.48
C THR A 70 -10.96 -0.84 11.80
N ALA A 71 -11.66 -1.27 12.85
CA ALA A 71 -11.54 -0.67 14.19
C ALA A 71 -10.12 -0.80 14.76
N MET A 72 -9.47 -1.95 14.52
CA MET A 72 -8.09 -2.20 14.92
C MET A 72 -7.12 -1.21 14.28
N TYR A 73 -7.15 -1.05 12.95
CA TYR A 73 -6.23 -0.13 12.26
C TYR A 73 -6.48 1.34 12.64
N GLN A 74 -7.74 1.75 12.80
CA GLN A 74 -8.08 3.08 13.31
C GLN A 74 -7.54 3.30 14.73
N GLY A 75 -7.68 2.33 15.62
CA GLY A 75 -7.16 2.44 16.98
C GLY A 75 -5.63 2.50 17.02
N TYR A 76 -4.93 1.71 16.20
CA TYR A 76 -3.48 1.84 16.06
C TYR A 76 -3.07 3.23 15.56
N HIS A 77 -3.84 3.81 14.63
CA HIS A 77 -3.58 5.17 14.14
C HIS A 77 -3.62 6.19 15.28
N VAL A 78 -4.65 6.11 16.12
CA VAL A 78 -4.84 7.03 17.24
C VAL A 78 -3.79 6.81 18.33
N LEU A 79 -3.48 5.54 18.66
CA LEU A 79 -2.45 5.19 19.65
C LEU A 79 -1.07 5.73 19.24
N ASP A 80 -0.69 5.55 17.97
CA ASP A 80 0.54 6.09 17.42
C ASP A 80 0.60 7.63 17.56
N ASN A 81 -0.51 8.31 17.25
CA ASN A 81 -0.59 9.77 17.33
C ASN A 81 -0.43 10.30 18.77
N VAL A 82 -0.86 9.55 19.78
CA VAL A 82 -0.63 9.87 21.20
C VAL A 82 0.84 9.68 21.54
N ARG A 83 1.42 8.50 21.22
CA ARG A 83 2.83 8.17 21.53
C ARG A 83 3.82 9.16 20.91
N TYR A 84 3.69 9.46 19.62
CA TYR A 84 4.64 10.37 18.96
C TYR A 84 4.54 11.83 19.44
N ARG A 85 3.38 12.24 19.97
CA ARG A 85 3.24 13.57 20.58
C ARG A 85 3.93 13.69 21.92
N GLN A 86 3.81 12.69 22.78
CA GLN A 86 4.50 12.67 24.08
C GLN A 86 6.01 12.87 23.89
N HIS A 87 6.61 12.20 22.89
CA HIS A 87 8.02 12.40 22.54
C HIS A 87 8.35 13.77 21.90
N LYS A 88 7.40 14.38 21.17
CA LYS A 88 7.58 15.72 20.58
C LYS A 88 7.49 16.84 21.62
N GLU A 89 6.79 16.62 22.71
CA GLU A 89 6.69 17.55 23.84
C GLU A 89 7.91 17.39 24.77
N ALA A 90 8.30 16.16 25.10
CA ALA A 90 9.49 15.87 25.91
C ALA A 90 10.81 16.37 25.27
N SER A 91 10.92 16.38 23.94
CA SER A 91 12.09 16.90 23.21
C SER A 91 12.14 18.42 23.08
N LYS A 92 11.03 19.13 23.34
CA LYS A 92 11.02 20.60 23.40
C LYS A 92 11.49 21.12 24.76
N ASP A 93 11.21 20.38 25.83
CA ASP A 93 11.63 20.75 27.19
C ASP A 93 13.14 20.56 27.44
N LEU A 94 13.85 19.87 26.53
CA LEU A 94 15.31 19.67 26.57
C LEU A 94 16.11 20.63 25.68
N VAL A 95 15.44 21.46 24.85
CA VAL A 95 16.11 22.42 23.95
C VAL A 95 15.64 23.83 24.31
N SER A 96 16.01 24.25 25.51
CA SER A 96 15.93 25.66 25.91
C SER A 96 17.26 26.23 26.36
N ASP A 97 18.39 25.65 25.95
CA ASP A 97 19.71 26.27 26.09
C ASP A 97 20.66 25.80 24.99
N SER A 98 20.70 26.57 23.90
CA SER A 98 21.89 26.93 23.10
C SER A 98 21.48 27.31 21.69
N SER A 99 21.50 28.61 21.44
CA SER A 99 21.50 29.20 20.12
C SER A 99 22.82 28.90 19.42
N THR A 100 22.77 28.34 18.21
CA THR A 100 23.73 28.68 17.14
C THR A 100 23.15 28.32 15.78
N SER A 101 23.26 29.30 14.89
CA SER A 101 22.75 29.39 13.53
C SER A 101 23.34 28.37 12.55
N SER A 102 22.50 27.78 11.70
CA SER A 102 22.85 27.30 10.34
C SER A 102 21.58 26.97 9.52
N PRO A 103 21.66 27.02 8.17
CA PRO A 103 20.73 27.80 7.34
C PRO A 103 19.50 27.03 6.81
N ASP A 104 18.51 27.83 6.41
CA ASP A 104 17.21 27.48 5.87
C ASP A 104 17.23 26.42 4.76
N TYR A 105 16.97 25.17 5.12
CA TYR A 105 16.25 24.26 4.23
C TYR A 105 14.78 24.36 4.56
N ILE A 106 14.01 24.80 3.57
CA ILE A 106 12.57 25.03 3.58
C ILE A 106 11.84 23.79 4.14
N ILE A 107 11.64 23.78 5.45
CA ILE A 107 10.53 23.08 6.08
C ILE A 107 9.35 23.96 5.74
N ILE A 108 8.53 23.56 4.77
CA ILE A 108 7.15 24.06 4.70
C ILE A 108 6.42 23.24 5.77
N PRO A 109 6.19 23.75 7.01
CA PRO A 109 5.14 23.16 7.81
C PRO A 109 3.86 23.41 7.01
N PHE A 110 3.08 22.36 6.76
CA PHE A 110 1.77 22.53 6.17
C PHE A 110 1.02 23.61 6.96
N LYS A 111 0.64 24.68 6.25
CA LYS A 111 -0.51 25.49 6.65
C LYS A 111 -1.67 24.51 6.73
N ARG A 112 -2.01 24.08 7.95
CA ARG A 112 -3.35 23.59 8.26
C ARG A 112 -4.30 24.65 7.71
N ALA A 113 -5.31 24.23 6.94
CA ALA A 113 -6.46 25.08 6.71
C ALA A 113 -6.94 25.56 8.08
N ARG A 114 -6.76 26.84 8.38
CA ARG A 114 -7.34 27.46 9.57
C ARG A 114 -8.83 27.55 9.30
N THR A 115 -9.57 26.51 9.64
CA THR A 115 -10.94 26.70 10.11
C THR A 115 -10.80 27.49 11.41
N THR A 116 -11.22 28.74 11.38
CA THR A 116 -11.33 29.60 12.56
C THR A 116 -12.31 28.97 13.53
N ASN A 117 -11.80 28.14 14.44
CA ASN A 117 -12.45 27.78 15.70
C ASN A 117 -11.33 27.63 16.73
N SER A 118 -11.42 28.44 17.78
CA SER A 118 -10.48 28.55 18.89
C SER A 118 -10.55 27.34 19.83
N SER A 119 -10.25 26.14 19.34
CA SER A 119 -10.04 24.96 20.19
C SER A 119 -8.55 24.64 20.32
N SER A 120 -8.11 24.48 21.57
CA SER A 120 -6.77 23.99 21.90
C SER A 120 -6.49 22.67 21.14
N PRO A 121 -5.31 22.50 20.52
CA PRO A 121 -4.96 21.26 19.79
C PRO A 121 -5.06 19.99 20.65
N ASN A 122 -5.03 20.12 21.98
CA ASN A 122 -5.19 19.00 22.92
C ASN A 122 -6.63 18.49 22.99
N LYS A 123 -7.64 19.36 22.82
CA LYS A 123 -9.05 18.99 22.88
C LYS A 123 -9.48 18.15 21.67
N ALA A 124 -8.95 18.46 20.48
CA ALA A 124 -9.26 17.69 19.27
C ALA A 124 -8.69 16.26 19.35
N SER A 125 -7.49 16.07 19.91
CA SER A 125 -6.93 14.73 20.10
C SER A 125 -7.58 13.93 21.20
N ASP A 126 -7.97 14.56 22.31
CA ASP A 126 -8.70 13.83 23.35
C ASP A 126 -10.05 13.36 22.80
N SER A 127 -10.72 14.17 21.96
CA SER A 127 -11.95 13.73 21.29
C SER A 127 -11.75 12.56 20.31
N GLU A 128 -10.62 12.54 19.59
CA GLU A 128 -10.27 11.45 18.68
C GLU A 128 -9.91 10.16 19.45
N LEU A 129 -9.15 10.30 20.55
CA LEU A 129 -8.83 9.23 21.49
C LEU A 129 -10.09 8.60 22.08
N GLN A 130 -11.00 9.44 22.58
CA GLN A 130 -12.27 8.99 23.15
C GLN A 130 -13.17 8.31 22.12
N SER A 131 -13.24 8.86 20.89
CA SER A 131 -14.02 8.25 19.82
C SER A 131 -13.47 6.86 19.44
N SER A 132 -12.14 6.74 19.34
CA SER A 132 -11.48 5.46 19.03
C SER A 132 -11.67 4.43 20.15
N LEU A 133 -11.57 4.86 21.41
CA LEU A 133 -11.88 4.02 22.57
C LEU A 133 -13.30 3.49 22.51
N HIS A 134 -14.30 4.36 22.35
CA HIS A 134 -15.70 3.95 22.25
C HIS A 134 -15.93 3.00 21.07
N SER A 135 -15.27 3.24 19.93
CA SER A 135 -15.34 2.35 18.76
C SER A 135 -14.79 0.95 19.07
N LEU A 136 -13.65 0.85 19.76
CA LEU A 136 -13.05 -0.43 20.13
C LEU A 136 -13.80 -1.13 21.27
N GLU A 137 -14.35 -0.40 22.23
CA GLU A 137 -15.22 -0.96 23.27
C GLU A 137 -16.48 -1.57 22.64
N ALA A 138 -17.11 -0.86 21.71
CA ALA A 138 -18.23 -1.39 20.95
C ALA A 138 -17.81 -2.62 20.12
N ALA A 139 -16.64 -2.59 19.48
CA ALA A 139 -16.13 -3.72 18.71
C ALA A 139 -15.92 -4.97 19.60
N VAL A 140 -15.31 -4.79 20.77
CA VAL A 140 -15.05 -5.86 21.75
C VAL A 140 -16.34 -6.38 22.37
N ALA A 141 -17.32 -5.52 22.68
CA ALA A 141 -18.62 -5.95 23.18
C ALA A 141 -19.35 -6.83 22.16
N ASN A 142 -19.25 -6.48 20.88
CA ASN A 142 -19.91 -7.19 19.79
C ASN A 142 -19.14 -8.40 19.24
N MET A 143 -17.93 -8.70 19.74
CA MET A 143 -17.12 -9.80 19.21
C MET A 143 -17.37 -11.15 19.92
N VAL A 144 -18.11 -11.20 21.02
CA VAL A 144 -18.29 -12.43 21.83
C VAL A 144 -18.88 -13.57 21.00
N GLU A 145 -20.00 -13.33 20.32
CA GLU A 145 -20.63 -14.33 19.43
C GLU A 145 -19.69 -14.73 18.28
N PHE A 146 -18.99 -13.76 17.70
CA PHE A 146 -18.01 -14.01 16.64
C PHE A 146 -16.91 -14.97 17.11
N VAL A 147 -16.33 -14.74 18.29
CA VAL A 147 -15.26 -15.58 18.86
C VAL A 147 -15.76 -17.00 19.15
N VAL A 148 -16.97 -17.14 19.67
CA VAL A 148 -17.57 -18.47 19.93
C VAL A 148 -17.75 -19.24 18.62
N LEU A 149 -18.34 -18.60 17.60
CA LEU A 149 -18.53 -19.22 16.29
C LEU A 149 -17.19 -19.52 15.59
N LEU A 150 -16.19 -18.64 15.76
CA LEU A 150 -14.85 -18.82 15.23
C LEU A 150 -14.16 -20.06 15.81
N GLY A 151 -14.44 -20.39 17.06
CA GLY A 151 -13.96 -21.62 17.70
C GLY A 151 -14.38 -22.89 16.96
N GLY A 152 -15.57 -22.88 16.35
CA GLY A 152 -16.11 -23.97 15.53
C GLY A 152 -15.60 -24.00 14.09
N CYS A 153 -14.91 -22.95 13.63
CA CYS A 153 -14.31 -22.94 12.31
C CYS A 153 -13.07 -23.84 12.28
N GLU A 154 -12.93 -24.64 11.23
CA GLU A 154 -11.76 -25.49 11.04
C GLU A 154 -10.48 -24.65 10.98
N ARG A 155 -9.44 -25.08 11.71
CA ARG A 155 -8.13 -24.43 11.64
C ARG A 155 -7.48 -24.79 10.32
N VAL A 156 -6.96 -23.78 9.64
CA VAL A 156 -6.10 -23.98 8.49
C VAL A 156 -4.75 -24.41 9.06
N SER A 157 -4.27 -25.62 8.72
CA SER A 157 -2.93 -26.07 9.09
C SER A 157 -1.90 -25.05 8.56
N ARG A 158 -1.35 -24.23 9.46
CA ARG A 158 -0.23 -23.33 9.16
C ARG A 158 0.92 -24.21 8.67
N ARG A 159 1.54 -23.86 7.53
CA ARG A 159 2.95 -24.19 7.37
C ARG A 159 3.68 -23.51 8.53
N PRO A 160 4.41 -24.26 9.37
CA PRO A 160 5.05 -23.65 10.50
C PRO A 160 6.21 -22.78 9.98
N TYR A 161 6.31 -21.56 10.49
CA TYR A 161 7.47 -20.64 10.44
C TYR A 161 7.59 -19.56 9.35
N ASP A 162 7.20 -19.75 8.07
CA ASP A 162 7.60 -18.76 7.02
C ASP A 162 6.80 -17.45 6.94
N ALA A 163 5.53 -17.44 7.37
CA ALA A 163 4.63 -16.29 7.14
C ALA A 163 4.71 -15.18 8.22
N TYR A 164 5.14 -15.51 9.44
CA TYR A 164 5.16 -14.58 10.59
C TYR A 164 6.57 -14.15 11.02
N LEU A 165 7.60 -14.91 10.66
CA LEU A 165 9.00 -14.51 10.91
C LEU A 165 9.49 -13.42 9.94
N GLN A 166 8.89 -13.34 8.76
CA GLN A 166 9.14 -12.28 7.79
C GLN A 166 7.83 -11.56 7.49
N VAL A 167 7.71 -10.33 7.99
CA VAL A 167 6.61 -9.40 7.67
C VAL A 167 6.34 -9.30 6.16
N ASP A 168 7.37 -9.60 5.36
CA ASP A 168 7.38 -9.49 3.92
C ASP A 168 6.71 -10.68 3.16
N ASN A 169 6.23 -11.72 3.86
CA ASN A 169 5.77 -13.00 3.26
C ASN A 169 4.27 -13.30 3.44
N PHE A 170 3.43 -12.30 3.71
CA PHE A 170 1.97 -12.52 3.80
C PHE A 170 1.15 -11.46 3.06
N MET A 171 -0.04 -11.86 2.62
CA MET A 171 -0.97 -10.96 1.94
C MET A 171 -1.71 -10.09 2.98
N PHE A 172 -1.20 -8.88 3.21
CA PHE A 172 -1.75 -7.96 4.22
C PHE A 172 -3.18 -7.47 3.89
N GLY A 173 -4.06 -7.42 4.88
CA GLY A 173 -5.34 -6.70 4.81
C GLY A 173 -6.39 -7.27 3.85
N ARG A 174 -6.21 -8.48 3.32
CA ARG A 174 -7.14 -9.12 2.36
C ARG A 174 -7.89 -10.33 2.92
N HIS A 175 -8.06 -10.37 4.24
CA HIS A 175 -8.61 -11.54 4.94
C HIS A 175 -9.99 -11.94 4.39
N VAL A 176 -10.87 -10.97 4.13
CA VAL A 176 -12.22 -11.25 3.62
C VAL A 176 -12.22 -11.71 2.17
N GLU A 177 -11.46 -11.06 1.30
CA GLU A 177 -11.35 -11.44 -0.10
C GLU A 177 -10.72 -12.84 -0.24
N LYS A 178 -9.71 -13.13 0.58
CA LYS A 178 -9.06 -14.43 0.68
C LYS A 178 -10.05 -15.54 1.05
N GLN A 179 -10.84 -15.36 2.11
CA GLN A 179 -11.86 -16.34 2.53
C GLN A 179 -12.91 -16.57 1.45
N LYS A 180 -13.36 -15.51 0.75
CA LYS A 180 -14.31 -15.66 -0.36
C LYS A 180 -13.77 -16.53 -1.50
N ILE A 181 -12.49 -16.37 -1.86
CA ILE A 181 -11.85 -17.21 -2.89
C ILE A 181 -11.69 -18.65 -2.39
N VAL A 182 -11.25 -18.84 -1.13
CA VAL A 182 -11.15 -20.19 -0.52
C VAL A 182 -12.52 -20.89 -0.54
N ASN A 183 -13.57 -20.21 -0.11
CA ASN A 183 -14.94 -20.75 -0.09
C ASN A 183 -15.41 -21.14 -1.50
N PHE A 184 -15.19 -20.27 -2.49
CA PHE A 184 -15.52 -20.56 -3.89
C PHE A 184 -14.79 -21.81 -4.43
N LEU A 185 -13.51 -21.96 -4.10
CA LEU A 185 -12.68 -23.07 -4.56
C LEU A 185 -12.99 -24.39 -3.87
N LEU A 186 -13.38 -24.35 -2.59
CA LEU A 186 -13.72 -25.54 -1.81
C LEU A 186 -15.19 -25.96 -1.96
N GLN A 187 -16.07 -25.06 -2.40
CA GLN A 187 -17.48 -25.36 -2.63
C GLN A 187 -17.64 -26.45 -3.71
N GLU A 188 -18.42 -27.49 -3.39
CA GLU A 188 -18.80 -28.51 -4.36
C GLU A 188 -19.78 -27.93 -5.39
N ASN A 189 -19.48 -28.13 -6.67
CA ASN A 189 -20.33 -27.66 -7.75
C ASN A 189 -21.42 -28.69 -8.05
N MET A 190 -22.59 -28.19 -8.42
CA MET A 190 -23.62 -28.98 -9.11
C MET A 190 -23.09 -29.46 -10.47
N PRO A 191 -23.66 -30.53 -11.06
CA PRO A 191 -23.30 -30.97 -12.40
C PRO A 191 -23.45 -29.82 -13.41
N GLY A 192 -22.45 -29.61 -14.25
CA GLY A 192 -22.44 -28.52 -15.23
C GLY A 192 -21.05 -27.96 -15.52
N PRO A 193 -20.97 -26.90 -16.34
CA PRO A 193 -19.69 -26.29 -16.69
C PRO A 193 -19.01 -25.64 -15.46
N PRO A 194 -17.69 -25.43 -15.52
CA PRO A 194 -16.94 -24.86 -14.40
C PRO A 194 -17.46 -23.50 -13.94
N ALA A 195 -17.70 -23.36 -12.63
CA ALA A 195 -18.05 -22.06 -12.07
C ALA A 195 -16.93 -21.03 -12.28
N VAL A 196 -17.30 -19.78 -12.53
CA VAL A 196 -16.40 -18.68 -12.89
C VAL A 196 -16.46 -17.59 -11.84
N LEU A 197 -15.32 -17.28 -11.21
CA LEU A 197 -15.16 -16.19 -10.24
C LEU A 197 -14.35 -15.03 -10.84
N PRO A 198 -14.99 -13.87 -11.10
CA PRO A 198 -14.27 -12.66 -11.48
C PRO A 198 -13.62 -11.99 -10.26
N VAL A 199 -12.36 -11.63 -10.41
CA VAL A 199 -11.57 -10.85 -9.47
C VAL A 199 -11.09 -9.59 -10.19
N VAL A 200 -11.76 -8.47 -9.92
CA VAL A 200 -11.57 -7.20 -10.61
C VAL A 200 -10.93 -6.16 -9.70
N GLY A 201 -10.18 -5.22 -10.25
CA GLY A 201 -9.56 -4.15 -9.47
C GLY A 201 -8.41 -3.44 -10.19
N GLY A 202 -7.93 -2.34 -9.61
CA GLY A 202 -6.88 -1.50 -10.19
C GLY A 202 -5.54 -2.21 -10.45
N ARG A 203 -4.57 -1.48 -11.00
CA ARG A 203 -3.22 -2.02 -11.23
C ARG A 203 -2.50 -2.18 -9.88
N GLY A 204 -1.75 -3.27 -9.69
CA GLY A 204 -0.91 -3.44 -8.51
C GLY A 204 -1.65 -3.63 -7.17
N VAL A 205 -2.99 -3.78 -7.17
CA VAL A 205 -3.79 -4.00 -5.95
C VAL A 205 -3.64 -5.41 -5.34
N GLY A 206 -2.88 -6.28 -6.01
CA GLY A 206 -2.51 -7.62 -5.51
C GLY A 206 -3.45 -8.77 -5.90
N LYS A 207 -4.26 -8.64 -6.96
CA LYS A 207 -5.19 -9.70 -7.42
C LYS A 207 -4.50 -11.04 -7.66
N ARG A 208 -3.44 -11.02 -8.47
CA ARG A 208 -2.64 -12.20 -8.83
C ARG A 208 -1.96 -12.79 -7.59
N THR A 209 -1.41 -11.95 -6.73
CA THR A 209 -0.78 -12.35 -5.47
C THR A 209 -1.78 -13.00 -4.52
N LEU A 210 -2.98 -12.45 -4.40
CA LEU A 210 -4.05 -13.01 -3.57
C LEU A 210 -4.47 -14.40 -4.05
N VAL A 211 -4.74 -14.57 -5.34
CA VAL A 211 -5.12 -15.88 -5.90
C VAL A 211 -3.99 -16.88 -5.75
N ALA A 212 -2.74 -16.48 -5.97
CA ALA A 212 -1.57 -17.35 -5.80
C ALA A 212 -1.25 -17.68 -4.33
N ASP A 213 -1.61 -16.80 -3.39
CA ASP A 213 -1.59 -17.09 -1.95
C ASP A 213 -2.63 -18.15 -1.61
N VAL A 214 -3.88 -17.97 -2.06
CA VAL A 214 -4.96 -18.95 -1.86
C VAL A 214 -4.65 -20.29 -2.51
N CYS A 215 -4.08 -20.33 -3.70
CA CYS A 215 -3.73 -21.59 -4.38
C CYS A 215 -2.64 -22.40 -3.65
N ARG A 216 -1.89 -21.77 -2.73
CA ARG A 216 -0.91 -22.45 -1.87
C ARG A 216 -1.51 -23.01 -0.58
N TYR A 217 -2.78 -22.71 -0.29
CA TYR A 217 -3.47 -23.33 0.83
C TYR A 217 -3.56 -24.83 0.56
N ASP A 218 -3.04 -25.66 1.46
CA ASP A 218 -2.91 -27.10 1.21
C ASP A 218 -4.27 -27.74 0.84
N ARG A 219 -5.36 -27.32 1.49
CA ARG A 219 -6.74 -27.76 1.16
C ARG A 219 -7.19 -27.38 -0.25
N VAL A 220 -6.83 -26.18 -0.69
CA VAL A 220 -7.14 -25.71 -2.05
C VAL A 220 -6.26 -26.46 -3.05
N ARG A 221 -4.96 -26.56 -2.75
CA ARG A 221 -3.97 -27.21 -3.60
C ARG A 221 -4.26 -28.70 -3.81
N SER A 222 -4.76 -29.39 -2.78
CA SER A 222 -5.10 -30.82 -2.84
C SER A 222 -6.41 -31.08 -3.58
N ARG A 223 -7.26 -30.07 -3.79
CA ARG A 223 -8.54 -30.21 -4.50
C ARG A 223 -8.37 -30.27 -6.02
N PHE A 224 -7.31 -29.65 -6.54
CA PHE A 224 -7.05 -29.56 -7.97
C PHE A 224 -5.78 -30.34 -8.33
N ALA A 225 -5.91 -31.27 -9.28
CA ALA A 225 -4.77 -31.97 -9.85
C ALA A 225 -3.81 -30.96 -10.52
N VAL A 226 -4.39 -30.03 -11.29
CA VAL A 226 -3.64 -29.02 -12.05
C VAL A 226 -4.20 -27.61 -11.79
N ILE A 227 -3.28 -26.64 -11.70
CA ILE A 227 -3.59 -25.20 -11.67
C ILE A 227 -2.94 -24.55 -12.89
N LEU A 228 -3.76 -24.15 -13.86
CA LEU A 228 -3.33 -23.52 -15.10
C LEU A 228 -3.40 -22.00 -14.98
N HIS A 229 -2.35 -21.31 -15.41
CA HIS A 229 -2.31 -19.85 -15.46
C HIS A 229 -2.21 -19.40 -16.92
N LEU A 230 -3.21 -18.69 -17.40
CA LEU A 230 -3.31 -18.20 -18.77
C LEU A 230 -3.27 -16.68 -18.84
N SER A 231 -2.71 -16.17 -19.94
CA SER A 231 -2.91 -14.78 -20.36
C SER A 231 -4.16 -14.69 -21.22
N GLY A 232 -4.90 -13.58 -21.10
CA GLY A 232 -6.09 -13.31 -21.91
C GLY A 232 -5.83 -13.35 -23.42
N ASP A 233 -4.62 -12.95 -23.84
CA ASP A 233 -4.19 -12.99 -25.24
C ASP A 233 -4.01 -14.43 -25.79
N GLY A 234 -4.09 -15.44 -24.91
CA GLY A 234 -3.95 -16.87 -25.24
C GLY A 234 -5.27 -17.64 -25.21
N LEU A 235 -6.43 -16.97 -25.16
CA LEU A 235 -7.74 -17.63 -25.02
C LEU A 235 -8.04 -18.67 -26.09
N THR A 236 -7.52 -18.46 -27.31
CA THR A 236 -7.72 -19.35 -28.47
C THR A 236 -6.78 -20.56 -28.53
N ARG A 237 -5.87 -20.71 -27.55
CA ARG A 237 -4.84 -21.76 -27.58
C ARG A 237 -5.23 -23.05 -26.85
N MET A 238 -6.30 -23.06 -26.06
CA MET A 238 -6.76 -24.29 -25.40
C MET A 238 -7.50 -25.17 -26.41
N THR A 239 -6.78 -26.09 -27.05
CA THR A 239 -7.37 -27.20 -27.81
C THR A 239 -7.78 -28.34 -26.87
N ASP A 240 -8.83 -29.10 -27.20
CA ASP A 240 -9.37 -30.21 -26.40
C ASP A 240 -8.33 -31.25 -25.93
N HIS A 241 -7.19 -31.36 -26.62
CA HIS A 241 -6.10 -32.29 -26.29
C HIS A 241 -5.15 -31.81 -25.16
N GLU A 242 -5.30 -30.58 -24.66
CA GLU A 242 -4.47 -30.01 -23.58
C GLU A 242 -5.19 -29.90 -22.23
N ILE A 243 -6.46 -30.30 -22.13
CA ILE A 243 -7.20 -30.29 -20.86
C ILE A 243 -6.65 -31.43 -19.98
N PRO A 244 -5.99 -31.13 -18.85
CA PRO A 244 -5.43 -32.16 -18.00
C PRO A 244 -6.53 -33.06 -17.46
N SER A 245 -6.24 -34.37 -17.33
CA SER A 245 -7.12 -35.25 -16.58
C SER A 245 -7.11 -34.83 -15.10
N GLY A 246 -8.27 -34.88 -14.44
CA GLY A 246 -8.40 -34.41 -13.07
C GLY A 246 -9.10 -33.06 -12.94
N LYS A 247 -9.65 -32.81 -11.74
CA LYS A 247 -10.15 -31.49 -11.34
C LYS A 247 -9.08 -30.43 -11.56
N THR A 248 -9.40 -29.42 -12.36
CA THR A 248 -8.44 -28.39 -12.76
C THR A 248 -8.96 -26.99 -12.41
N LEU A 249 -8.05 -26.14 -11.92
CA LEU A 249 -8.31 -24.73 -11.68
C LEU A 249 -7.64 -23.92 -12.79
N VAL A 250 -8.43 -23.15 -13.53
CA VAL A 250 -7.92 -22.25 -14.57
C VAL A 250 -7.94 -20.81 -14.07
N VAL A 251 -6.80 -20.13 -14.08
CA VAL A 251 -6.64 -18.72 -13.70
C VAL A 251 -6.27 -17.92 -14.94
N VAL A 252 -7.19 -17.10 -15.45
CA VAL A 252 -7.00 -16.29 -16.65
C VAL A 252 -6.78 -14.84 -16.28
N GLU A 253 -5.70 -14.22 -16.77
CA GLU A 253 -5.41 -12.80 -16.53
C GLU A 253 -5.63 -11.95 -17.80
N PHE A 254 -6.61 -11.05 -17.75
CA PHE A 254 -6.92 -10.11 -18.83
C PHE A 254 -6.25 -8.75 -18.60
N ALA A 255 -5.47 -8.32 -19.59
CA ALA A 255 -4.88 -6.99 -19.63
C ALA A 255 -5.85 -5.94 -20.21
N SER A 256 -6.73 -6.35 -21.12
CA SER A 256 -7.71 -5.53 -21.85
C SER A 256 -9.14 -6.06 -21.67
N ASP A 257 -10.09 -5.38 -22.32
CA ASP A 257 -11.43 -5.96 -22.47
C ASP A 257 -11.40 -7.18 -23.38
N VAL A 258 -12.41 -8.04 -23.19
CA VAL A 258 -12.66 -9.26 -23.95
C VAL A 258 -14.05 -9.12 -24.54
N ASN A 259 -14.19 -9.39 -25.83
CA ASN A 259 -15.50 -9.45 -26.46
C ASN A 259 -16.23 -10.74 -26.04
N ASP A 260 -17.53 -10.78 -26.26
CA ASP A 260 -18.34 -11.93 -25.81
C ASP A 260 -18.03 -13.20 -26.61
N ASP A 261 -17.66 -13.07 -27.89
CA ASP A 261 -17.37 -14.21 -28.77
C ASP A 261 -16.10 -14.96 -28.37
N ASP A 262 -15.02 -14.23 -28.08
CA ASP A 262 -13.76 -14.78 -27.59
C ASP A 262 -13.97 -15.48 -26.25
N TRP A 263 -14.70 -14.83 -25.34
CA TRP A 263 -15.05 -15.43 -24.05
C TRP A 263 -15.87 -16.71 -24.22
N ASN A 264 -16.91 -16.68 -25.06
CA ASN A 264 -17.77 -17.84 -25.30
C ASN A 264 -17.00 -19.00 -25.92
N THR A 265 -16.08 -18.70 -26.83
CA THR A 265 -15.20 -19.70 -27.45
C THR A 265 -14.35 -20.40 -26.38
N PHE A 266 -13.72 -19.62 -25.51
CA PHE A 266 -12.93 -20.16 -24.40
C PHE A 266 -13.78 -20.90 -23.36
N TYR A 267 -14.93 -20.34 -22.97
CA TYR A 267 -15.77 -20.95 -21.96
C TYR A 267 -16.33 -22.29 -22.45
N SER A 268 -16.60 -22.40 -23.75
CA SER A 268 -17.00 -23.66 -24.40
C SER A 268 -15.89 -24.71 -24.35
N SER A 269 -14.61 -24.33 -24.53
CA SER A 269 -13.50 -25.30 -24.45
C SER A 269 -13.29 -25.83 -23.03
N VAL A 270 -13.55 -25.02 -22.00
CA VAL A 270 -13.47 -25.47 -20.60
C VAL A 270 -14.76 -26.12 -20.07
N ALA A 271 -15.86 -26.10 -20.84
CA ALA A 271 -17.13 -26.65 -20.41
C ALA A 271 -17.10 -28.16 -20.17
N GLY A 272 -16.24 -28.89 -20.90
CA GLY A 272 -16.05 -30.34 -20.80
C GLY A 272 -15.12 -30.81 -19.68
N MET A 273 -14.60 -29.89 -18.85
CA MET A 273 -13.69 -30.24 -17.76
C MET A 273 -14.37 -31.08 -16.68
N GLU A 274 -13.58 -31.85 -15.92
CA GLU A 274 -14.07 -32.71 -14.85
C GLU A 274 -14.91 -31.92 -13.82
N ALA A 275 -15.99 -32.54 -13.35
CA ALA A 275 -16.88 -31.98 -12.34
C ALA A 275 -16.10 -31.48 -11.11
N GLY A 276 -16.36 -30.24 -10.72
CA GLY A 276 -15.64 -29.56 -9.65
C GLY A 276 -14.44 -28.73 -10.11
N SER A 277 -14.11 -28.72 -11.40
CA SER A 277 -13.20 -27.74 -11.99
C SER A 277 -13.75 -26.31 -11.85
N LYS A 278 -12.85 -25.33 -11.82
CA LYS A 278 -13.18 -23.91 -11.53
C LYS A 278 -12.37 -22.99 -12.43
N VAL A 279 -12.95 -21.82 -12.72
CA VAL A 279 -12.27 -20.73 -13.43
C VAL A 279 -12.22 -19.49 -12.54
N ILE A 280 -11.06 -18.86 -12.47
CA ILE A 280 -10.87 -17.53 -11.89
C ILE A 280 -10.43 -16.59 -12.99
N ILE A 281 -11.14 -15.48 -13.14
CA ILE A 281 -10.75 -14.40 -14.04
C ILE A 281 -10.12 -13.28 -13.24
N LEU A 282 -8.94 -12.82 -13.65
CA LEU A 282 -8.29 -11.63 -13.12
C LEU A 282 -8.35 -10.50 -14.14
N GLY A 283 -8.76 -9.31 -13.73
CA GLY A 283 -8.68 -8.17 -14.63
C GLY A 283 -8.91 -6.81 -13.98
N ARG A 284 -8.90 -5.77 -14.81
CA ARG A 284 -9.02 -4.38 -14.35
C ARG A 284 -10.39 -3.78 -14.58
N LYS A 285 -11.04 -4.17 -15.68
CA LYS A 285 -12.30 -3.56 -16.11
C LYS A 285 -13.47 -4.28 -15.46
N GLU A 286 -14.47 -3.50 -15.08
CA GLU A 286 -15.70 -4.00 -14.47
C GLU A 286 -16.56 -4.78 -15.48
N SER A 287 -16.36 -4.55 -16.77
CA SER A 287 -16.92 -5.35 -17.88
C SER A 287 -16.71 -6.85 -17.71
N LEU A 288 -15.60 -7.30 -17.10
CA LEU A 288 -15.30 -8.71 -16.88
C LEU A 288 -16.21 -9.39 -15.84
N THR A 289 -16.94 -8.61 -15.04
CA THR A 289 -17.86 -9.16 -14.03
C THR A 289 -19.03 -9.90 -14.66
N LYS A 290 -19.43 -9.54 -15.89
CA LYS A 290 -20.52 -10.18 -16.64
C LYS A 290 -20.25 -11.65 -16.98
N PHE A 291 -18.98 -12.04 -17.01
CA PHE A 291 -18.55 -13.41 -17.30
C PHE A 291 -18.58 -14.33 -16.06
N GLY A 292 -18.85 -13.78 -14.88
CA GLY A 292 -18.91 -14.55 -13.64
C GLY A 292 -20.21 -15.34 -13.49
N THR A 293 -20.09 -16.59 -13.05
CA THR A 293 -21.25 -17.38 -12.58
C THR A 293 -21.52 -17.15 -11.08
N VAL A 294 -20.59 -16.50 -10.38
CA VAL A 294 -20.72 -16.08 -8.98
C VAL A 294 -20.40 -14.61 -8.82
N LYS A 295 -20.79 -14.03 -7.68
CA LYS A 295 -20.54 -12.63 -7.36
C LYS A 295 -19.04 -12.29 -7.45
N ALA A 296 -18.71 -11.30 -8.27
CA ALA A 296 -17.35 -10.82 -8.43
C ALA A 296 -16.74 -10.29 -7.12
N ILE A 297 -15.41 -10.42 -7.01
CA ILE A 297 -14.62 -9.85 -5.92
C ILE A 297 -13.88 -8.62 -6.45
N SER A 298 -14.20 -7.46 -5.89
CA SER A 298 -13.54 -6.21 -6.21
C SER A 298 -12.39 -5.94 -5.22
N LEU A 299 -11.16 -5.88 -5.72
CA LEU A 299 -9.99 -5.44 -4.96
C LEU A 299 -9.72 -3.95 -5.20
N ASN A 300 -10.05 -3.15 -4.19
CA ASN A 300 -9.75 -1.73 -4.17
C ASN A 300 -8.35 -1.46 -3.61
N ARG A 301 -7.86 -0.23 -3.73
CA ARG A 301 -6.68 0.22 -2.97
C ARG A 301 -6.93 0.07 -1.46
N MET A 302 -5.86 -0.06 -0.68
CA MET A 302 -5.98 -0.18 0.76
C MET A 302 -6.59 1.09 1.36
N ALA A 303 -7.45 0.91 2.36
CA ALA A 303 -7.94 2.05 3.12
C ALA A 303 -6.76 2.72 3.86
N PHE A 304 -6.85 4.03 4.06
CA PHE A 304 -5.73 4.85 4.54
C PHE A 304 -5.11 4.31 5.84
N GLU A 305 -5.94 3.92 6.81
CA GLU A 305 -5.45 3.40 8.10
C GLU A 305 -4.76 2.03 7.98
N GLU A 306 -5.30 1.14 7.16
CA GLU A 306 -4.69 -0.18 6.89
C GLU A 306 -3.35 0.02 6.16
N TYR A 307 -3.33 0.94 5.20
CA TYR A 307 -2.14 1.28 4.43
C TYR A 307 -1.06 1.90 5.30
N ARG A 308 -1.41 2.83 6.20
CA ARG A 308 -0.49 3.44 7.17
C ARG A 308 0.14 2.36 8.04
N TYR A 309 -0.67 1.44 8.58
CA TYR A 309 -0.17 0.35 9.41
C TYR A 309 0.83 -0.53 8.64
N LEU A 310 0.49 -0.92 7.42
CA LEU A 310 1.39 -1.69 6.56
C LEU A 310 2.69 -0.93 6.29
N LEU A 311 2.59 0.33 5.89
CA LEU A 311 3.74 1.15 5.54
C LEU A 311 4.70 1.31 6.74
N LYS A 312 4.15 1.56 7.93
CA LYS A 312 4.91 1.60 9.18
C LYS A 312 5.68 0.29 9.39
N THR A 313 4.97 -0.84 9.27
CA THR A 313 5.57 -2.16 9.48
C THR A 313 6.69 -2.45 8.47
N LEU A 314 6.49 -2.09 7.19
CA LEU A 314 7.48 -2.31 6.13
C LEU A 314 8.70 -1.39 6.23
N THR A 315 8.50 -0.13 6.60
CA THR A 315 9.56 0.90 6.63
C THR A 315 10.43 0.81 7.88
N PHE A 316 9.86 0.44 9.03
CA PHE A 316 10.63 0.23 10.26
C PHE A 316 11.16 -1.20 10.40
N GLY A 317 10.53 -2.19 9.75
CA GLY A 317 10.91 -3.59 9.89
C GLY A 317 10.80 -4.04 11.34
N SER A 318 11.93 -4.45 11.93
CA SER A 318 12.01 -4.85 13.34
C SER A 318 12.29 -3.69 14.31
N ALA A 319 12.58 -2.48 13.80
CA ALA A 319 12.83 -1.33 14.65
C ALA A 319 11.53 -0.82 15.27
N ASN A 320 11.57 -0.40 16.54
CA ASN A 320 10.42 0.18 17.20
C ASN A 320 10.22 1.64 16.74
N PRO A 321 9.08 1.99 16.13
CA PRO A 321 8.82 3.38 15.72
C PRO A 321 8.84 4.39 16.88
N GLY A 322 8.55 3.95 18.11
CA GLY A 322 8.58 4.79 19.31
C GLY A 322 9.96 5.41 19.58
N ASP A 323 11.03 4.70 19.24
CA ASP A 323 12.41 5.16 19.44
C ASP A 323 12.83 6.20 18.38
N HIS A 324 11.99 6.41 17.35
CA HIS A 324 12.29 7.25 16.20
C HIS A 324 11.12 8.21 15.84
N PRO A 325 10.69 9.11 16.74
CA PRO A 325 9.49 9.95 16.56
C PRO A 325 9.56 10.87 15.32
N ARG A 326 10.76 11.32 14.94
CA ARG A 326 10.97 12.11 13.71
C ARG A 326 10.73 11.27 12.46
N LEU A 327 11.18 10.01 12.44
CA LEU A 327 10.93 9.10 11.32
C LEU A 327 9.45 8.73 11.23
N ALA A 328 8.79 8.53 12.38
CA ALA A 328 7.36 8.27 12.42
C ALA A 328 6.54 9.41 11.79
N THR A 329 6.92 10.66 12.06
CA THR A 329 6.29 11.82 11.40
C THR A 329 6.51 11.82 9.88
N ILE A 330 7.70 11.44 9.41
CA ILE A 330 8.00 11.34 7.97
C ILE A 330 7.22 10.18 7.33
N MET A 331 7.02 9.08 8.06
CA MET A 331 6.22 7.93 7.64
C MET A 331 4.77 8.32 7.33
N GLU A 332 4.17 9.21 8.14
CA GLU A 332 2.83 9.75 7.85
C GLU A 332 2.77 10.47 6.51
N GLU A 333 3.78 11.27 6.20
CA GLU A 333 3.85 12.01 4.95
C GLU A 333 4.02 11.06 3.76
N PHE A 334 4.77 9.97 3.92
CA PHE A 334 4.83 8.92 2.90
C PHE A 334 3.46 8.28 2.67
N ALA A 335 2.70 8.01 3.73
CA ALA A 335 1.38 7.39 3.62
C ALA A 335 0.43 8.26 2.77
N VAL A 336 0.42 9.57 3.01
CA VAL A 336 -0.38 10.56 2.27
C VAL A 336 0.05 10.67 0.81
N VAL A 337 1.36 10.68 0.54
CA VAL A 337 1.86 10.88 -0.83
C VAL A 337 1.69 9.63 -1.69
N LEU A 338 1.79 8.43 -1.11
CA LEU A 338 1.76 7.16 -1.86
C LEU A 338 0.36 6.57 -2.07
N ASP A 339 -0.66 7.08 -1.37
CA ASP A 339 -2.08 6.89 -1.71
C ASP A 339 -2.51 5.42 -1.87
N GLY A 340 -2.24 4.60 -0.84
CA GLY A 340 -2.75 3.23 -0.76
C GLY A 340 -2.12 2.21 -1.71
N SER A 341 -1.02 2.57 -2.38
CA SER A 341 -0.34 1.71 -3.37
C SER A 341 0.54 0.64 -2.70
N LEU A 342 0.12 -0.62 -2.79
CA LEU A 342 0.88 -1.78 -2.29
C LEU A 342 2.29 -1.89 -2.88
N VAL A 343 2.43 -1.64 -4.18
CA VAL A 343 3.74 -1.68 -4.87
C VAL A 343 4.64 -0.59 -4.31
N SER A 344 4.13 0.63 -4.14
CA SER A 344 4.91 1.75 -3.63
C SER A 344 5.30 1.56 -2.16
N ALA A 345 4.43 0.97 -1.33
CA ALA A 345 4.75 0.67 0.07
C ALA A 345 5.90 -0.34 0.21
N ASN A 346 5.85 -1.43 -0.55
CA ASN A 346 6.92 -2.44 -0.55
C ASN A 346 8.25 -1.86 -1.03
N LEU A 347 8.19 -1.03 -2.06
CA LEU A 347 9.36 -0.37 -2.62
C LEU A 347 9.99 0.62 -1.65
N LEU A 348 9.17 1.45 -1.01
CA LEU A 348 9.63 2.39 0.00
C LEU A 348 10.22 1.62 1.18
N GLY A 349 9.51 0.61 1.70
CA GLY A 349 9.98 -0.23 2.79
C GLY A 349 11.36 -0.82 2.50
N TYR A 350 11.56 -1.39 1.31
CA TYR A 350 12.87 -1.88 0.88
C TYR A 350 13.96 -0.80 0.89
N ALA A 351 13.66 0.39 0.35
CA ALA A 351 14.62 1.48 0.23
C ALA A 351 15.03 2.08 1.58
N VAL A 352 14.09 2.22 2.52
CA VAL A 352 14.32 3.01 3.75
C VAL A 352 14.67 2.17 4.97
N ARG A 353 14.24 0.90 5.04
CA ARG A 353 14.36 0.09 6.26
C ARG A 353 15.78 -0.19 6.72
N LYS A 354 16.77 -0.11 5.83
CA LYS A 354 18.20 -0.31 6.15
C LYS A 354 18.88 0.96 6.66
N ASN A 355 18.24 2.12 6.56
CA ASN A 355 18.82 3.41 6.92
C ASN A 355 17.79 4.26 7.67
N LEU A 356 17.79 4.16 9.00
CA LEU A 356 16.91 4.90 9.90
C LEU A 356 17.41 6.33 10.18
N ASN A 357 17.77 7.06 9.12
CA ASN A 357 18.20 8.45 9.20
C ASN A 357 17.11 9.40 8.68
N ALA A 358 16.78 10.42 9.46
CA ALA A 358 15.70 11.35 9.12
C ALA A 358 15.99 12.20 7.87
N HIS A 359 17.23 12.62 7.64
CA HIS A 359 17.60 13.37 6.44
C HIS A 359 17.49 12.51 5.19
N PHE A 360 17.89 11.24 5.29
CA PHE A 360 17.73 10.27 4.22
C PHE A 360 16.25 10.04 3.85
N TRP A 361 15.38 9.81 4.85
CA TRP A 361 13.95 9.64 4.61
C TRP A 361 13.31 10.91 4.02
N LEU A 362 13.67 12.09 4.53
CA LEU A 362 13.20 13.38 3.98
C LEU A 362 13.63 13.60 2.53
N SER A 363 14.86 13.22 2.16
CA SER A 363 15.34 13.30 0.78
C SER A 363 14.47 12.45 -0.15
N ILE A 364 14.18 11.20 0.23
CA ILE A 364 13.30 10.31 -0.54
C ILE A 364 11.89 10.90 -0.63
N LEU A 365 11.32 11.39 0.48
CA LEU A 365 9.99 12.02 0.49
C LEU A 365 9.93 13.23 -0.46
N ASN A 366 10.95 14.07 -0.45
CA ASN A 366 11.04 15.23 -1.34
C ASN A 366 11.11 14.81 -2.81
N ASN A 367 11.89 13.77 -3.13
CA ASN A 367 11.94 13.23 -4.49
C ASN A 367 10.56 12.73 -4.95
N ILE A 368 9.83 11.99 -4.11
CA ILE A 368 8.48 11.52 -4.44
C ILE A 368 7.53 12.70 -4.64
N ARG A 369 7.61 13.74 -3.79
CA ARG A 369 6.79 14.96 -3.93
C ARG A 369 7.09 15.70 -5.25
N ILE A 370 8.36 15.82 -5.63
CA ILE A 370 8.77 16.41 -6.91
C ILE A 370 8.20 15.59 -8.07
N THR A 371 8.38 14.27 -8.06
CA THR A 371 7.82 13.38 -9.09
C THR A 371 6.30 13.53 -9.20
N ARG A 372 5.58 13.56 -8.07
CA ARG A 372 4.13 13.78 -8.05
C ARG A 372 3.76 15.13 -8.65
N LYS A 373 4.43 16.21 -8.25
CA LYS A 373 4.17 17.57 -8.74
C LYS A 373 4.42 17.68 -10.24
N MET A 374 5.53 17.12 -10.73
CA MET A 374 5.86 17.12 -12.16
C MET A 374 4.86 16.32 -12.98
N ASN A 375 4.45 15.13 -12.52
CA ASN A 375 3.41 14.35 -13.20
C ASN A 375 2.07 15.08 -13.23
N MET A 376 1.69 15.73 -12.14
CA MET A 376 0.47 16.54 -12.09
C MET A 376 0.57 17.73 -13.07
N SER A 377 1.73 18.38 -13.17
CA SER A 377 1.94 19.50 -14.07
C SER A 377 2.00 19.09 -15.55
N MET A 378 2.67 17.98 -15.87
CA MET A 378 2.89 17.52 -17.24
C MET A 378 1.68 16.78 -17.80
N PHE A 379 1.02 15.96 -16.98
CA PHE A 379 -0.03 15.06 -17.43
C PHE A 379 -1.40 15.32 -16.78
N GLY A 380 -1.49 16.18 -15.76
CA GLY A 380 -2.75 16.46 -15.07
C GLY A 380 -3.22 15.37 -14.09
N PHE A 381 -2.42 14.32 -13.87
CA PHE A 381 -2.80 13.16 -13.06
C PHE A 381 -1.71 12.74 -12.07
N HIS A 382 -2.13 12.10 -10.99
CA HIS A 382 -1.22 11.43 -10.05
C HIS A 382 -0.49 10.25 -10.74
N PRO A 383 0.79 9.97 -10.43
CA PRO A 383 1.55 8.84 -11.01
C PRO A 383 0.80 7.50 -10.95
N ASN A 384 0.20 7.16 -9.81
CA ASN A 384 -0.56 5.91 -9.68
C ASN A 384 -1.77 5.89 -10.63
N GLY A 385 -2.46 7.03 -10.83
CA GLY A 385 -3.59 7.14 -11.75
C GLY A 385 -3.17 7.01 -13.22
N LEU A 386 -2.01 7.57 -13.59
CA LEU A 386 -1.42 7.36 -14.92
C LEU A 386 -1.12 5.89 -15.18
N PHE A 387 -0.53 5.19 -14.20
CA PHE A 387 -0.31 3.74 -14.33
C PHE A 387 -1.59 2.92 -14.41
N ASP A 388 -2.63 3.30 -13.67
CA ASP A 388 -3.95 2.67 -13.77
C ASP A 388 -4.55 2.83 -15.19
N GLN A 389 -4.32 3.98 -15.83
CA GLN A 389 -4.72 4.27 -17.22
C GLN A 389 -3.75 3.69 -18.28
N GLY A 390 -2.66 3.03 -17.89
CA GLY A 390 -1.67 2.52 -18.83
C GLY A 390 -0.84 3.61 -19.52
N ARG A 391 -0.69 4.78 -18.90
CA ARG A 391 0.09 5.91 -19.40
C ARG A 391 1.48 5.99 -18.74
N PRO A 392 2.50 6.54 -19.45
CA PRO A 392 3.82 6.74 -18.87
C PRO A 392 3.79 7.79 -17.76
N VAL A 393 4.78 7.71 -16.87
CA VAL A 393 4.97 8.58 -15.70
C VAL A 393 6.32 9.29 -15.83
N TYR A 394 6.37 10.58 -15.52
CA TYR A 394 7.62 11.33 -15.43
C TYR A 394 8.54 10.72 -14.36
N PHE A 395 9.80 10.44 -14.73
CA PHE A 395 10.77 9.74 -13.90
C PHE A 395 12.13 10.48 -13.81
N GLY A 396 12.05 11.79 -13.62
CA GLY A 396 13.21 12.69 -13.56
C GLY A 396 13.44 13.42 -14.89
N PRO A 397 14.40 14.35 -14.92
CA PRO A 397 14.53 15.36 -15.98
C PRO A 397 14.49 14.80 -17.40
N ASP A 398 15.16 13.67 -17.64
CA ASP A 398 15.32 13.11 -18.99
C ASP A 398 14.69 11.72 -19.15
N TYR A 399 13.74 11.34 -18.30
CA TYR A 399 13.22 9.96 -18.31
C TYR A 399 11.70 9.89 -18.16
N LEU A 400 11.09 9.05 -19.00
CA LEU A 400 9.71 8.61 -18.86
C LEU A 400 9.66 7.12 -18.52
N LEU A 401 8.90 6.79 -17.49
CA LEU A 401 8.69 5.44 -16.99
C LEU A 401 7.37 4.89 -17.54
N SER A 402 7.45 3.94 -18.47
CA SER A 402 6.25 3.28 -18.99
C SER A 402 5.59 2.39 -17.92
N PRO A 403 4.26 2.16 -17.99
CA PRO A 403 3.62 1.16 -17.14
C PRO A 403 4.31 -0.19 -17.30
N ALA A 404 4.47 -0.92 -16.19
CA ALA A 404 5.10 -2.23 -16.26
C ALA A 404 4.30 -3.15 -17.20
N ALA A 405 5.01 -3.91 -18.03
CA ALA A 405 4.41 -5.05 -18.70
C ALA A 405 4.26 -6.19 -17.66
N PRO A 406 3.13 -6.89 -17.60
CA PRO A 406 3.06 -8.13 -16.82
C PRO A 406 3.98 -9.16 -17.47
N SER A 407 5.18 -9.34 -16.93
CA SER A 407 6.07 -10.42 -17.36
C SER A 407 5.68 -11.69 -16.59
N CYS A 408 5.06 -12.64 -17.27
CA CYS A 408 4.94 -14.00 -16.77
C CYS A 408 6.30 -14.70 -16.90
N ARG A 409 6.82 -15.19 -15.76
CA ARG A 409 7.84 -16.24 -15.55
C ARG A 409 9.10 -16.22 -16.42
N LYS A 410 10.25 -16.17 -15.72
CA LYS A 410 11.59 -16.64 -16.09
C LYS A 410 11.97 -16.47 -17.57
N THR A 411 12.80 -15.45 -17.85
CA THR A 411 13.82 -15.48 -18.91
C THR A 411 13.45 -16.33 -20.13
N SER A 412 12.34 -16.03 -20.81
CA SER A 412 12.25 -16.43 -22.20
C SER A 412 13.11 -15.44 -22.96
N ALA A 413 13.98 -15.94 -23.83
CA ALA A 413 14.87 -15.16 -24.69
C ALA A 413 14.13 -14.27 -25.72
N SER A 414 12.83 -14.01 -25.50
CA SER A 414 11.87 -13.42 -26.43
C SER A 414 11.17 -12.17 -25.87
N CYS A 415 11.63 -11.59 -24.76
CA CYS A 415 11.22 -10.22 -24.44
C CYS A 415 11.94 -9.24 -25.40
N PRO A 416 11.22 -8.49 -26.26
CA PRO A 416 11.85 -7.37 -26.96
C PRO A 416 12.42 -6.45 -25.87
N ASN A 417 13.71 -6.14 -25.96
CA ASN A 417 14.50 -5.37 -24.97
C ASN A 417 15.23 -6.18 -23.87
N SER A 418 15.43 -7.49 -24.03
CA SER A 418 16.29 -8.28 -23.10
C SER A 418 17.74 -7.77 -23.02
N SER A 419 18.22 -7.05 -24.04
CA SER A 419 19.56 -6.48 -24.17
C SER A 419 19.77 -5.15 -23.42
N LEU A 420 18.71 -4.51 -22.91
CA LEU A 420 18.84 -3.23 -22.20
C LEU A 420 19.41 -3.40 -20.78
N PRO A 421 20.17 -2.40 -20.26
CA PRO A 421 20.65 -2.39 -18.89
C PRO A 421 19.51 -2.60 -17.88
N LYS A 422 19.78 -3.36 -16.82
CA LYS A 422 18.82 -3.69 -15.77
C LYS A 422 19.14 -2.89 -14.51
N VAL A 423 18.18 -2.14 -14.01
CA VAL A 423 18.29 -1.33 -12.78
C VAL A 423 17.19 -1.75 -11.79
N ILE A 424 17.54 -1.89 -10.52
CA ILE A 424 16.58 -2.16 -9.44
C ILE A 424 16.19 -0.81 -8.82
N PHE A 425 14.89 -0.49 -8.81
CA PHE A 425 14.43 0.81 -8.33
C PHE A 425 14.70 1.03 -6.84
N GLY A 426 14.59 -0.03 -6.05
CA GLY A 426 14.90 0.01 -4.62
C GLY A 426 16.34 0.46 -4.37
N ASP A 427 17.29 -0.02 -5.17
CA ASP A 427 18.71 0.35 -5.03
C ASP A 427 18.94 1.79 -5.51
N LEU A 428 18.26 2.21 -6.59
CA LEU A 428 18.28 3.60 -7.05
C LEU A 428 17.73 4.59 -6.00
N LEU A 429 16.71 4.18 -5.23
CA LEU A 429 16.22 4.97 -4.09
C LEU A 429 17.18 4.91 -2.89
N ALA A 430 17.76 3.74 -2.60
CA ALA A 430 18.59 3.51 -1.43
C ALA A 430 19.95 4.22 -1.52
N GLU A 431 20.54 4.23 -2.71
CA GLU A 431 21.86 4.82 -2.99
C GLU A 431 21.80 6.31 -3.36
N GLY A 432 20.59 6.85 -3.60
CA GLY A 432 20.34 8.28 -3.78
C GLY A 432 21.13 8.91 -4.93
N VAL A 433 21.79 10.04 -4.65
CA VAL A 433 22.51 10.91 -5.62
C VAL A 433 23.74 10.23 -6.25
N HIS A 434 24.22 9.14 -5.66
CA HIS A 434 25.44 8.46 -6.12
C HIS A 434 25.21 7.43 -7.22
N THR A 435 23.96 7.08 -7.53
CA THR A 435 23.66 6.19 -8.67
C THR A 435 23.70 6.94 -10.00
N VAL A 436 24.68 6.60 -10.83
CA VAL A 436 24.71 7.03 -12.23
C VAL A 436 23.65 6.24 -12.99
N ARG A 437 22.59 6.93 -13.43
CA ARG A 437 21.58 6.32 -14.31
C ARG A 437 22.22 5.93 -15.65
N PRO A 438 21.80 4.82 -16.28
CA PRO A 438 22.25 4.49 -17.61
C PRO A 438 21.98 5.63 -18.60
N LYS A 439 22.95 5.94 -19.45
CA LYS A 439 22.75 6.84 -20.59
C LYS A 439 21.89 6.10 -21.62
N GLY A 440 20.69 6.60 -21.89
CA GLY A 440 19.72 5.96 -22.78
C GLY A 440 18.67 5.10 -22.07
N ASP A 441 17.94 4.30 -22.85
CA ASP A 441 16.85 3.46 -22.37
C ASP A 441 17.36 2.33 -21.46
N PHE A 442 16.59 2.01 -20.43
CA PHE A 442 16.91 0.89 -19.55
C PHE A 442 15.66 0.21 -18.99
N ARG A 443 15.82 -1.02 -18.52
CA ARG A 443 14.77 -1.75 -17.81
C ARG A 443 14.89 -1.49 -16.32
N LEU A 444 13.80 -1.05 -15.74
CA LEU A 444 13.69 -0.84 -14.32
C LEU A 444 12.82 -1.94 -13.70
N ILE A 445 13.40 -2.72 -12.80
CA ILE A 445 12.64 -3.59 -11.91
C ILE A 445 12.19 -2.75 -10.72
N SER A 446 10.89 -2.38 -10.71
CA SER A 446 10.33 -1.60 -9.61
C SER A 446 10.17 -2.45 -8.36
N TRP A 447 9.73 -3.70 -8.52
CA TRP A 447 9.58 -4.64 -7.41
C TRP A 447 9.52 -6.08 -7.93
N GLU A 448 10.04 -7.02 -7.15
CA GLU A 448 9.77 -8.45 -7.33
C GLU A 448 8.98 -8.95 -6.13
N SER A 449 7.77 -9.46 -6.38
CA SER A 449 6.93 -10.01 -5.33
C SER A 449 7.66 -11.13 -4.62
N ARG A 450 7.71 -11.09 -3.29
CA ARG A 450 8.24 -12.19 -2.47
C ARG A 450 7.22 -13.30 -2.26
N LEU A 451 5.96 -13.01 -2.57
CA LEU A 451 4.89 -13.98 -2.66
C LEU A 451 4.86 -14.56 -4.09
N PRO A 452 4.77 -15.90 -4.23
CA PRO A 452 4.38 -16.54 -5.47
C PRO A 452 3.19 -15.83 -6.15
N PRO A 453 3.23 -15.67 -7.48
CA PRO A 453 4.14 -16.34 -8.40
C PRO A 453 5.48 -15.59 -8.60
N TYR A 454 5.90 -14.76 -7.64
CA TYR A 454 7.13 -13.98 -7.66
C TYR A 454 7.17 -13.01 -8.86
N THR A 455 6.04 -12.35 -9.09
CA THR A 455 5.89 -11.44 -10.23
C THR A 455 6.86 -10.28 -10.09
N ALA A 456 7.73 -10.12 -11.09
CA ALA A 456 8.56 -8.93 -11.25
C ALA A 456 7.80 -7.86 -12.03
N PHE A 457 7.78 -6.64 -11.50
CA PHE A 457 7.23 -5.47 -12.16
C PHE A 457 8.36 -4.78 -12.93
N VAL A 458 8.49 -5.13 -14.21
CA VAL A 458 9.50 -4.58 -15.09
C VAL A 458 8.91 -3.46 -15.92
N HIS A 459 9.52 -2.29 -15.82
CA HIS A 459 9.17 -1.11 -16.57
C HIS A 459 10.24 -0.81 -17.62
N LEU A 460 9.83 -0.30 -18.76
CA LEU A 460 10.73 0.35 -19.70
C LEU A 460 10.88 1.82 -19.30
N VAL A 461 12.12 2.25 -19.08
CA VAL A 461 12.46 3.65 -18.90
C VAL A 461 13.02 4.15 -20.22
N ARG A 462 12.34 5.14 -20.79
CA ARG A 462 12.77 5.79 -22.03
C ARG A 462 13.54 7.05 -21.70
N PHE A 463 14.71 7.19 -22.29
CA PHE A 463 15.46 8.43 -22.27
C PHE A 463 14.80 9.41 -23.24
N VAL A 464 14.33 10.52 -22.69
CA VAL A 464 13.71 11.61 -23.43
C VAL A 464 14.46 12.86 -23.00
N PRO A 465 15.55 13.23 -23.69
CA PRO A 465 16.32 14.41 -23.31
C PRO A 465 15.38 15.61 -23.32
N SER A 466 15.38 16.35 -22.22
CA SER A 466 14.63 17.59 -22.16
C SER A 466 15.20 18.57 -23.20
N CYS A 467 14.36 19.07 -24.11
CA CYS A 467 14.74 20.16 -25.02
C CYS A 467 14.88 21.47 -24.22
N VAL A 468 15.88 21.57 -23.34
CA VAL A 468 16.14 22.79 -22.54
C VAL A 468 17.63 23.12 -22.50
N ASP A 469 18.42 22.62 -23.46
CA ASP A 469 19.82 23.03 -23.62
C ASP A 469 20.20 23.30 -25.08
N ASP A 470 19.34 24.02 -25.81
CA ASP A 470 19.80 24.84 -26.93
C ASP A 470 20.23 26.19 -26.37
N LYS A 471 21.42 26.24 -25.77
CA LYS A 471 22.18 27.50 -25.80
C LYS A 471 22.49 27.76 -27.27
N PRO A 472 22.10 28.91 -27.85
CA PRO A 472 22.56 29.23 -29.19
C PRO A 472 24.08 29.35 -29.12
N GLU A 473 24.78 28.44 -29.78
CA GLU A 473 26.18 28.66 -30.12
C GLU A 473 26.25 30.01 -30.82
N SER A 474 26.86 30.98 -30.14
CA SER A 474 27.22 32.25 -30.74
C SER A 474 28.21 31.97 -31.86
N SER A 475 27.69 31.84 -33.08
CA SER A 475 28.47 31.88 -34.29
C SER A 475 29.14 33.25 -34.38
N LEU A 476 30.40 33.33 -33.94
CA LEU A 476 31.31 34.42 -34.26
C LEU A 476 31.62 34.35 -35.77
N SER A 477 30.65 34.76 -36.60
CA SER A 477 30.88 35.05 -38.01
C SER A 477 31.46 36.45 -38.11
N GLY A 478 32.79 36.51 -38.22
CA GLY A 478 33.53 37.73 -38.51
C GLY A 478 33.13 38.29 -39.89
N LYS A 479 32.30 39.33 -39.90
CA LYS A 479 32.04 40.14 -41.10
C LYS A 479 33.32 40.93 -41.46
N LYS A 480 34.03 40.48 -42.48
CA LYS A 480 35.01 41.28 -43.23
C LYS A 480 34.29 42.46 -43.91
N ARG A 481 34.78 43.69 -43.69
CA ARG A 481 34.40 44.89 -44.45
C ARG A 481 34.99 44.80 -45.88
N PRO A 482 34.26 45.17 -46.94
CA PRO A 482 34.86 45.46 -48.24
C PRO A 482 35.48 46.87 -48.23
N GLY A 483 36.73 47.00 -48.69
CA GLY A 483 37.38 48.29 -48.91
C GLY A 483 36.87 48.99 -50.19
N PRO A 484 37.12 50.31 -50.34
CA PRO A 484 36.61 51.10 -51.45
C PRO A 484 37.46 50.88 -52.71
N SER A 485 36.81 50.87 -53.87
CA SER A 485 37.48 50.90 -55.17
C SER A 485 37.09 52.17 -55.93
N ALA A 486 38.11 53.01 -56.17
CA ALA A 486 38.20 54.17 -57.07
C ALA A 486 37.16 55.30 -56.90
#